data_AF-A0A9D6EFQ1-F1
#
_entry.id   AF-A0A9D6EFQ1-F1
#
_cell.length_a   1.000
_cell.length_b   1.000
_cell.length_c   1.000
_cell.angle_alpha   90.00
_cell.angle_beta   90.00
_cell.angle_gamma   90.00
#
_symmetry.space_group_name_H-M   'P 1'
#
loop_
_entity.id
_entity.type
_entity.pdbx_description
1 polymer ?
#
loop_
_entity_poly.entity_id
_entity_poly.type
_entity_poly.pdbx_seq_one_letter_code
_entity_poly.pdbx_strand_id
1 'polypeptide(L)'
;MLWRKQLLLIAFLLAGCQPLTFEAIRADLAAGHGHYIERVPFIPQEEYYCGPASLAMVLRYWGVEADQDEIASEVFLKSIRGTLNFDLEFYARRRGLHARSFQGTLEGVKAELRRNHPLIVFQDLGLGPYSIPHFAVLIGYDERREVVVLHSGTTANRVLPYDEFLRTWERRQRWTLLITPAPS
;
A
#
# COMPACT_ATOMS: atom_id res chain seq x y z
N MET A 1 -44.28 -53.41 -4.52
CA MET A 1 -42.82 -53.50 -4.75
C MET A 1 -42.45 -52.46 -5.80
N LEU A 2 -42.44 -51.17 -5.48
CA LEU A 2 -41.35 -50.40 -4.83
C LEU A 2 -39.99 -50.72 -5.46
N TRP A 3 -39.56 -49.93 -6.45
CA TRP A 3 -38.15 -49.70 -6.78
C TRP A 3 -37.98 -48.25 -7.25
N ARG A 4 -37.86 -47.35 -6.26
CA ARG A 4 -37.28 -46.01 -6.42
C ARG A 4 -35.76 -46.19 -6.34
N LYS A 5 -35.05 -46.06 -7.47
CA LYS A 5 -33.59 -45.90 -7.44
C LYS A 5 -33.30 -44.41 -7.30
N GLN A 6 -32.83 -44.02 -6.12
CA GLN A 6 -32.44 -42.65 -5.78
C GLN A 6 -31.24 -42.24 -6.64
N LEU A 7 -31.38 -41.15 -7.40
CA LEU A 7 -30.23 -40.41 -7.93
C LEU A 7 -29.50 -39.75 -6.75
N LEU A 8 -28.32 -40.25 -6.42
CA LEU A 8 -27.37 -39.56 -5.55
C LEU A 8 -26.80 -38.35 -6.32
N LEU A 9 -27.39 -37.18 -6.11
CA LEU A 9 -26.76 -35.90 -6.44
C LEU A 9 -25.56 -35.71 -5.51
N ILE A 10 -24.37 -36.03 -6.00
CA ILE A 10 -23.12 -35.63 -5.37
C ILE A 10 -22.96 -34.13 -5.62
N ALA A 11 -23.43 -33.31 -4.68
CA ALA A 11 -23.14 -31.89 -4.66
C ALA A 11 -21.66 -31.71 -4.30
N PHE A 12 -20.83 -31.46 -5.31
CA PHE A 12 -19.46 -30.97 -5.13
C PHE A 12 -19.54 -29.61 -4.41
N LEU A 13 -19.29 -29.59 -3.10
CA LEU A 13 -19.00 -28.37 -2.36
C LEU A 13 -17.60 -27.90 -2.80
N LEU A 14 -17.55 -27.15 -3.90
CA LEU A 14 -16.39 -26.32 -4.23
C LEU A 14 -16.30 -25.24 -3.16
N ALA A 15 -15.56 -25.51 -2.08
CA ALA A 15 -15.04 -24.48 -1.20
C ALA A 15 -14.04 -23.66 -2.04
N GLY A 16 -14.58 -22.73 -2.83
CA GLY A 16 -13.80 -21.86 -3.70
C GLY A 16 -12.88 -21.02 -2.84
N CYS A 17 -11.58 -21.13 -3.06
CA CYS A 17 -10.59 -20.23 -2.51
C CYS A 17 -10.95 -18.82 -3.00
N GLN A 18 -11.59 -18.00 -2.16
CA GLN A 18 -11.95 -16.65 -2.56
C GLN A 18 -10.66 -15.86 -2.76
N PRO A 19 -10.46 -15.26 -3.93
CA PRO A 19 -9.26 -14.48 -4.18
C PRO A 19 -9.25 -13.27 -3.23
N LEU A 20 -8.09 -13.04 -2.61
CA LEU A 20 -7.86 -11.90 -1.73
C LEU A 20 -7.80 -10.62 -2.58
N THR A 21 -8.97 -10.02 -2.79
CA THR A 21 -9.18 -8.84 -3.63
C THR A 21 -9.73 -7.69 -2.81
N PHE A 22 -9.59 -6.46 -3.31
CA PHE A 22 -10.18 -5.31 -2.63
C PHE A 22 -11.70 -5.44 -2.51
N GLU A 23 -12.37 -5.96 -3.53
CA GLU A 23 -13.81 -6.21 -3.48
C GLU A 23 -14.21 -7.17 -2.35
N ALA A 24 -13.43 -8.24 -2.16
CA ALA A 24 -13.69 -9.23 -1.12
C ALA A 24 -13.59 -8.67 0.31
N ILE A 25 -12.87 -7.56 0.52
CA ILE A 25 -12.69 -6.92 1.82
C ILE A 25 -13.60 -5.70 2.04
N ARG A 26 -14.28 -5.19 1.00
CA ARG A 26 -15.14 -3.99 1.12
C ARG A 26 -16.25 -4.15 2.16
N ALA A 27 -16.87 -5.31 2.23
CA ALA A 27 -17.90 -5.60 3.22
C ALA A 27 -17.36 -5.52 4.67
N ASP A 28 -16.10 -5.90 4.85
CA ASP A 28 -15.46 -6.00 6.17
C ASP A 28 -15.06 -4.59 6.64
N LEU A 29 -14.52 -3.79 5.72
CA LEU A 29 -14.26 -2.36 5.93
C LEU A 29 -15.54 -1.58 6.26
N ALA A 30 -16.63 -1.82 5.52
CA ALA A 30 -17.92 -1.18 5.78
C ALA A 30 -18.53 -1.57 7.13
N ALA A 31 -18.23 -2.79 7.61
CA ALA A 31 -18.63 -3.28 8.93
C ALA A 31 -17.71 -2.79 10.07
N GLY A 32 -16.68 -1.98 9.79
CA GLY A 32 -15.77 -1.43 10.79
C GLY A 32 -14.67 -2.40 11.23
N HIS A 33 -14.39 -3.45 10.48
CA HIS A 33 -13.29 -4.39 10.76
C HIS A 33 -11.92 -3.88 10.32
N GLY A 34 -11.80 -2.60 9.95
CA GLY A 34 -10.57 -2.02 9.44
C GLY A 34 -10.72 -0.54 9.16
N HIS A 35 -9.77 0.02 8.43
CA HIS A 35 -9.80 1.41 7.99
C HIS A 35 -9.33 1.51 6.54
N TYR A 36 -9.96 2.38 5.75
CA TYR A 36 -9.59 2.62 4.37
C TYR A 36 -9.71 4.11 4.04
N ILE A 37 -8.64 4.69 3.49
CA ILE A 37 -8.57 6.09 3.09
C ILE A 37 -8.92 6.18 1.60
N GLU A 38 -10.21 6.32 1.30
CA GLU A 38 -10.73 6.35 -0.08
C GLU A 38 -10.19 7.51 -0.92
N ARG A 39 -9.85 8.63 -0.29
CA ARG A 39 -9.49 9.88 -0.97
C ARG A 39 -8.04 9.97 -1.45
N VAL A 40 -7.20 8.95 -1.22
CA VAL A 40 -5.84 8.96 -1.77
C VAL A 40 -5.94 8.73 -3.27
N PRO A 41 -5.48 9.66 -4.12
CA PRO A 41 -5.53 9.45 -5.56
C PRO A 41 -4.57 8.32 -5.95
N PHE A 42 -4.95 7.52 -6.94
CA PHE A 42 -4.05 6.55 -7.54
C PHE A 42 -3.33 7.17 -8.74
N ILE A 43 -2.00 7.09 -8.73
CA ILE A 43 -1.14 7.46 -9.86
C ILE A 43 -0.34 6.20 -10.24
N PRO A 44 -0.57 5.61 -11.43
CA PRO A 44 0.25 4.51 -11.89
C PRO A 44 1.68 5.02 -12.11
N GLN A 45 2.67 4.32 -11.56
CA GLN A 45 4.06 4.71 -11.74
C GLN A 45 4.51 4.55 -13.20
N GLU A 46 5.38 5.44 -13.64
CA GLU A 46 6.26 5.19 -14.79
C GLU A 46 7.43 4.25 -14.42
N GLU A 47 8.23 3.85 -15.41
CA GLU A 47 9.37 2.95 -15.21
C GLU A 47 10.33 3.53 -14.16
N TYR A 48 10.59 2.77 -13.08
CA TYR A 48 11.40 3.17 -11.92
C TYR A 48 10.85 4.32 -11.04
N TYR A 49 9.66 4.85 -11.32
CA TYR A 49 9.11 6.02 -10.61
C TYR A 49 8.27 5.67 -9.37
N CYS A 50 8.49 4.51 -8.75
CA CYS A 50 7.73 4.12 -7.55
C CYS A 50 7.81 5.17 -6.42
N GLY A 51 8.97 5.80 -6.22
CA GLY A 51 9.17 6.90 -5.28
C GLY A 51 8.39 8.17 -5.66
N PRO A 52 8.67 8.78 -6.84
CA PRO A 52 7.96 9.95 -7.35
C PRO A 52 6.44 9.79 -7.37
N ALA A 53 5.92 8.66 -7.87
CA ALA A 53 4.49 8.39 -7.91
C ALA A 53 3.90 8.28 -6.49
N SER A 54 4.58 7.59 -5.57
CA SER A 54 4.15 7.51 -4.16
C SER A 54 4.09 8.88 -3.50
N LEU A 55 5.08 9.73 -3.77
CA LEU A 55 5.10 11.09 -3.24
C LEU A 55 3.98 11.94 -3.83
N ALA A 56 3.79 11.91 -5.15
CA ALA A 56 2.69 12.62 -5.81
C ALA A 56 1.32 12.24 -5.24
N MET A 57 1.06 10.95 -5.01
CA MET A 57 -0.19 10.48 -4.42
C MET A 57 -0.44 11.07 -3.03
N VAL A 58 0.56 11.05 -2.15
CA VAL A 58 0.42 11.57 -0.77
C VAL A 58 0.36 13.10 -0.73
N LEU A 59 1.11 13.80 -1.60
CA LEU A 59 1.03 15.26 -1.71
C LEU A 59 -0.36 15.72 -2.18
N ARG A 60 -0.89 15.08 -3.24
CA ARG A 60 -2.22 15.39 -3.76
C ARG A 60 -3.34 15.04 -2.77
N TYR A 61 -3.17 13.98 -1.97
CA TYR A 61 -4.09 13.69 -0.87
C TYR A 61 -4.23 14.87 0.11
N TRP A 62 -3.14 15.62 0.33
CA TRP A 62 -3.12 16.83 1.16
C TRP A 62 -3.46 18.13 0.39
N GLY A 63 -3.91 18.03 -0.86
CA GLY A 63 -4.28 19.18 -1.69
C GLY A 63 -3.07 19.94 -2.25
N VAL A 64 -1.88 19.36 -2.22
CA VAL A 64 -0.70 19.92 -2.87
C VAL A 64 -0.63 19.38 -4.30
N GLU A 65 -0.66 20.27 -5.28
CA GLU A 65 -0.44 19.92 -6.68
C GLU A 65 0.94 19.27 -6.84
N ALA A 66 0.95 18.07 -7.43
CA ALA A 66 2.15 17.27 -7.55
C ALA A 66 2.03 16.30 -8.73
N ASP A 67 3.00 16.35 -9.63
CA ASP A 67 3.11 15.48 -10.80
C ASP A 67 4.33 14.57 -10.66
N GLN A 68 4.21 13.30 -11.09
CA GLN A 68 5.30 12.34 -10.91
C GLN A 68 6.53 12.66 -11.77
N ASP A 69 6.35 13.27 -12.95
CA ASP A 69 7.44 13.62 -13.85
C ASP A 69 8.20 14.84 -13.32
N GLU A 70 7.47 15.83 -12.81
CA GLU A 70 8.07 16.98 -12.11
C GLU A 70 8.89 16.51 -10.90
N ILE A 71 8.31 15.67 -10.04
CA ILE A 71 9.01 15.12 -8.87
C ILE A 71 10.24 14.33 -9.31
N ALA A 72 10.10 13.45 -10.30
CA ALA A 72 11.19 12.62 -10.78
C ALA A 72 12.36 13.46 -11.29
N SER A 73 12.12 14.61 -11.93
CA SER A 73 13.19 15.52 -12.37
C SER A 73 14.09 16.01 -11.22
N GLU A 74 13.58 16.01 -9.98
CA GLU A 74 14.30 16.44 -8.78
C GLU A 74 14.88 15.26 -7.97
N VAL A 75 14.21 14.10 -7.93
CA VAL A 75 14.54 13.00 -6.99
C VAL A 75 14.94 11.68 -7.66
N PHE A 76 14.84 11.56 -8.98
CA PHE A 76 15.23 10.34 -9.69
C PHE A 76 16.74 10.32 -9.96
N LEU A 77 17.37 9.22 -9.59
CA LEU A 77 18.80 8.98 -9.76
C LEU A 77 19.01 7.85 -10.78
N LYS A 78 19.53 8.22 -11.95
CA LYS A 78 19.86 7.28 -13.03
C LYS A 78 20.83 6.18 -12.61
N SER A 79 21.79 6.48 -11.74
CA SER A 79 22.83 5.55 -11.27
C SER A 79 22.27 4.35 -10.49
N ILE A 80 21.16 4.55 -9.79
CA ILE A 80 20.47 3.50 -9.00
C ILE A 80 19.12 3.11 -9.60
N ARG A 81 18.70 3.75 -10.70
CA ARG A 81 17.38 3.61 -11.32
C ARG A 81 16.25 3.69 -10.29
N GLY A 82 16.22 4.76 -9.52
CA GLY A 82 15.25 4.95 -8.45
C GLY A 82 15.46 6.23 -7.67
N THR A 83 14.88 6.29 -6.47
CA THR A 83 14.91 7.46 -5.58
C THR A 83 15.37 7.05 -4.19
N LEU A 84 16.09 7.93 -3.50
CA LEU A 84 16.53 7.67 -2.12
C LEU A 84 15.45 8.08 -1.12
N ASN A 85 15.39 7.35 0.00
CA ASN A 85 14.43 7.58 1.08
C ASN A 85 14.44 9.03 1.59
N PHE A 86 15.63 9.60 1.76
CA PHE A 86 15.79 10.97 2.27
C PHE A 86 15.40 12.04 1.25
N ASP A 87 15.49 11.74 -0.07
CA ASP A 87 15.06 12.68 -1.11
C ASP A 87 13.55 12.88 -1.07
N LEU A 88 12.78 11.81 -0.82
CA LEU A 88 11.33 11.89 -0.63
C LEU A 88 10.97 12.77 0.58
N GLU A 89 11.64 12.54 1.71
CA GLU A 89 11.42 13.32 2.94
C GLU A 89 11.79 14.80 2.74
N PHE A 90 12.93 15.07 2.10
CA PHE A 90 13.39 16.43 1.87
C PHE A 90 12.50 17.16 0.86
N TYR A 91 12.04 16.49 -0.21
CA TYR A 91 11.11 17.06 -1.17
C TYR A 91 9.80 17.51 -0.50
N ALA A 92 9.18 16.65 0.31
CA ALA A 92 7.96 16.99 1.04
C ALA A 92 8.16 18.21 1.95
N ARG A 93 9.29 18.28 2.66
CA ARG A 93 9.64 19.44 3.50
C ARG A 93 9.81 20.73 2.71
N ARG A 94 10.47 20.68 1.54
CA ARG A 94 10.60 21.85 0.65
C ARG A 94 9.26 22.38 0.15
N ARG A 95 8.24 21.52 0.06
CA ARG A 95 6.86 21.89 -0.28
C ARG A 95 6.04 22.39 0.94
N GLY A 96 6.69 22.66 2.08
CA GLY A 96 6.06 23.24 3.27
C GLY A 96 5.29 22.25 4.13
N LEU A 97 5.44 20.93 3.91
CA LEU A 97 4.79 19.90 4.70
C LEU A 97 5.68 19.40 5.84
N HIS A 98 5.04 18.87 6.89
CA HIS A 98 5.77 18.08 7.87
C HIS A 98 6.02 16.68 7.29
N ALA A 99 7.28 16.25 7.25
CA ALA A 99 7.65 14.91 6.81
C ALA A 99 8.66 14.30 7.78
N ARG A 100 8.44 13.04 8.15
CA ARG A 100 9.31 12.30 9.08
C ARG A 100 9.32 10.83 8.69
N SER A 101 10.52 10.30 8.47
CA SER A 101 10.70 8.86 8.37
C SER A 101 10.92 8.20 9.73
N PHE A 102 10.52 6.93 9.84
CA PHE A 102 10.68 6.12 11.04
C PHE A 102 10.66 4.63 10.70
N GLN A 103 11.13 3.81 11.64
CA GLN A 103 10.96 2.37 11.61
C GLN A 103 9.57 2.02 12.17
N GLY A 104 8.68 1.51 11.33
CA GLY A 104 7.30 1.25 11.71
C GLY A 104 7.06 -0.12 12.36
N THR A 105 5.89 -0.24 12.97
CA THR A 105 5.27 -1.51 13.38
C THR A 105 3.90 -1.62 12.72
N LEU A 106 3.35 -2.84 12.60
CA LEU A 106 2.01 -3.03 12.04
C LEU A 106 0.96 -2.19 12.78
N GLU A 107 0.97 -2.22 14.11
CA GLU A 107 0.06 -1.42 14.94
C GLU A 107 0.31 0.09 14.81
N GLY A 108 1.57 0.51 14.67
CA GLY A 108 1.92 1.91 14.47
C GLY A 108 1.39 2.45 13.15
N VAL A 109 1.54 1.71 12.05
CA VAL A 109 1.01 2.13 10.75
C VAL A 109 -0.52 2.12 10.74
N LYS A 110 -1.17 1.12 11.36
CA LYS A 110 -2.63 1.11 11.54
C LYS A 110 -3.14 2.31 12.33
N ALA A 111 -2.39 2.74 13.36
CA ALA A 111 -2.75 3.91 14.15
C ALA A 111 -2.73 5.20 13.33
N GLU A 112 -1.74 5.37 12.44
CA GLU A 112 -1.71 6.51 11.50
C GLU A 112 -2.84 6.42 10.46
N LEU A 113 -3.12 5.23 9.92
CA LEU A 113 -4.22 5.04 8.97
C LEU A 113 -5.57 5.43 9.57
N ARG A 114 -5.86 5.04 10.82
CA ARG A 114 -7.08 5.43 11.55
C ARG A 114 -7.22 6.96 11.72
N ARG A 115 -6.12 7.69 11.66
CA ARG A 115 -6.09 9.16 11.66
C ARG A 115 -6.23 9.75 10.26
N ASN A 116 -6.50 8.93 9.25
CA ASN A 116 -6.50 9.29 7.84
C ASN A 116 -5.15 9.83 7.36
N HIS A 117 -4.06 9.27 7.86
CA HIS A 117 -2.71 9.57 7.39
C HIS A 117 -2.22 8.42 6.49
N PRO A 118 -2.22 8.57 5.15
CA PRO A 118 -1.57 7.59 4.29
C PRO A 118 -0.06 7.63 4.50
N LEU A 119 0.59 6.48 4.33
CA LEU A 119 2.01 6.32 4.61
C LEU A 119 2.73 5.82 3.37
N ILE A 120 3.92 6.35 3.09
CA ILE A 120 4.81 5.76 2.10
C ILE A 120 5.65 4.70 2.81
N VAL A 121 5.63 3.48 2.30
CA VAL A 121 6.41 2.35 2.83
C VAL A 121 7.47 1.92 1.81
N PHE A 122 8.62 1.46 2.28
CA PHE A 122 9.67 0.92 1.42
C PHE A 122 9.77 -0.59 1.59
N GLN A 123 9.54 -1.32 0.51
CA GLN A 123 9.54 -2.78 0.48
C GLN A 123 10.70 -3.33 -0.35
N ASP A 124 11.04 -4.59 -0.12
CA ASP A 124 11.81 -5.40 -1.05
C ASP A 124 10.92 -6.53 -1.59
N LEU A 125 10.51 -6.40 -2.85
CA LEU A 125 9.64 -7.36 -3.54
C LEU A 125 10.41 -8.53 -4.16
N GLY A 126 11.73 -8.57 -4.02
CA GLY A 126 12.54 -9.68 -4.51
C GLY A 126 12.25 -10.97 -3.74
N LEU A 127 12.62 -12.11 -4.35
CA LEU A 127 12.52 -13.42 -3.72
C LEU A 127 13.91 -14.02 -3.54
N GLY A 128 14.12 -14.73 -2.43
CA GLY A 128 15.42 -15.34 -2.12
C GLY A 128 16.56 -14.30 -2.09
N PRO A 129 17.66 -14.51 -2.85
CA PRO A 129 18.79 -13.57 -2.86
C PRO A 129 18.53 -12.31 -3.69
N TYR A 130 17.46 -12.26 -4.49
CA TYR A 130 17.16 -11.12 -5.35
C TYR A 130 16.53 -9.98 -4.54
N SER A 131 16.87 -8.74 -4.91
CA SER A 131 16.35 -7.53 -4.29
C SER A 131 15.67 -6.65 -5.33
N ILE A 132 14.43 -6.26 -5.06
CA ILE A 132 13.63 -5.34 -5.88
C ILE A 132 13.10 -4.25 -4.95
N PRO A 133 13.84 -3.13 -4.76
CA PRO A 133 13.38 -1.99 -3.97
C PRO A 133 12.10 -1.42 -4.55
N HIS A 134 11.12 -1.13 -3.68
CA HIS A 134 9.83 -0.63 -4.14
C HIS A 134 9.18 0.28 -3.11
N PHE A 135 8.76 1.47 -3.52
CA PHE A 135 7.90 2.33 -2.72
C PHE A 135 6.42 2.06 -3.05
N ALA A 136 5.59 2.08 -2.02
CA ALA A 136 4.14 1.99 -2.14
C ALA A 136 3.47 2.90 -1.12
N VAL A 137 2.20 3.25 -1.36
CA VAL A 137 1.40 4.04 -0.42
C VAL A 137 0.43 3.12 0.29
N LEU A 138 0.60 2.99 1.60
CA LEU A 138 -0.30 2.27 2.49
C LEU A 138 -1.51 3.16 2.79
N ILE A 139 -2.70 2.65 2.50
CA ILE A 139 -3.97 3.41 2.52
C ILE A 139 -5.09 2.72 3.30
N GLY A 140 -4.85 1.51 3.82
CA GLY A 140 -5.85 0.83 4.63
C GLY A 140 -5.41 -0.52 5.16
N TYR A 141 -6.29 -1.13 5.94
CA TYR A 141 -6.15 -2.48 6.48
C TYR A 141 -7.51 -3.07 6.82
N ASP A 142 -7.59 -4.40 6.87
CA ASP A 142 -8.72 -5.19 7.34
C ASP A 142 -8.20 -6.21 8.36
N GLU A 143 -8.70 -6.13 9.59
CA GLU A 143 -8.31 -7.00 10.70
C GLU A 143 -8.92 -8.39 10.62
N ARG A 144 -10.10 -8.53 10.02
CA ARG A 144 -10.77 -9.82 9.94
C ARG A 144 -10.05 -10.74 8.96
N ARG A 145 -9.51 -10.16 7.90
CA ARG A 145 -8.77 -10.89 6.87
C ARG A 145 -7.26 -10.76 6.99
N GLU A 146 -6.78 -9.98 7.96
CA GLU A 146 -5.37 -9.75 8.25
C GLU A 146 -4.58 -9.26 7.03
N VAL A 147 -5.08 -8.20 6.39
CA VAL A 147 -4.50 -7.62 5.18
C VAL A 147 -4.28 -6.12 5.28
N VAL A 148 -3.28 -5.63 4.58
CA VAL A 148 -3.12 -4.21 4.25
C VAL A 148 -3.62 -3.90 2.84
N VAL A 149 -3.95 -2.63 2.59
CA VAL A 149 -4.33 -2.10 1.29
C VAL A 149 -3.32 -1.04 0.86
N LEU A 150 -2.76 -1.21 -0.34
CA LEU A 150 -1.69 -0.38 -0.90
C LEU A 150 -2.06 0.17 -2.29
N HIS A 151 -1.67 1.40 -2.60
CA HIS A 151 -1.36 1.79 -3.98
C HIS A 151 0.08 1.40 -4.28
N SER A 152 0.29 0.51 -5.26
CA SER A 152 1.60 -0.10 -5.50
C SER A 152 1.84 -0.31 -6.98
N GLY A 153 2.87 0.38 -7.48
CA GLY A 153 3.22 0.41 -8.89
C GLY A 153 2.06 0.81 -9.79
N THR A 154 1.67 -0.07 -10.71
CA THR A 154 0.53 0.15 -11.63
C THR A 154 -0.78 -0.43 -11.10
N THR A 155 -0.82 -0.87 -9.83
CA THR A 155 -2.01 -1.48 -9.19
C THR A 155 -2.57 -0.60 -8.08
N ALA A 156 -3.81 -0.13 -8.27
CA ALA A 156 -4.60 0.50 -7.22
C ALA A 156 -5.15 -0.55 -6.24
N ASN A 157 -5.39 -0.13 -4.99
CA ASN A 157 -6.00 -0.95 -3.93
C ASN A 157 -5.48 -2.40 -3.86
N ARG A 158 -4.17 -2.60 -4.03
CA ARG A 158 -3.53 -3.91 -3.88
C ARG A 158 -3.73 -4.39 -2.44
N VAL A 159 -4.38 -5.54 -2.30
CA VAL A 159 -4.55 -6.21 -1.01
C VAL A 159 -3.37 -7.15 -0.78
N LEU A 160 -2.76 -7.07 0.40
CA LEU A 160 -1.58 -7.86 0.75
C LEU A 160 -1.75 -8.44 2.17
N PRO A 161 -1.59 -9.76 2.37
CA PRO A 161 -1.54 -10.37 3.69
C PRO A 161 -0.52 -9.70 4.62
N TYR A 162 -0.82 -9.62 5.92
CA TYR A 162 0.08 -9.03 6.91
C TYR A 162 1.45 -9.70 6.93
N ASP A 163 1.52 -11.02 6.83
CA ASP A 163 2.78 -11.77 6.82
C ASP A 163 3.65 -11.44 5.59
N GLU A 164 3.03 -11.31 4.41
CA GLU A 164 3.72 -10.89 3.18
C GLU A 164 4.16 -9.43 3.22
N PHE A 165 3.29 -8.55 3.70
CA PHE A 165 3.64 -7.14 3.92
C PHE A 165 4.83 -7.01 4.87
N LEU A 166 4.75 -7.64 6.06
CA LEU A 166 5.79 -7.60 7.07
C LEU A 166 7.12 -8.15 6.55
N ARG A 167 7.10 -9.29 5.85
CA ARG A 167 8.30 -9.91 5.27
C ARG A 167 9.01 -8.97 4.29
N THR A 168 8.27 -8.37 3.36
CA THR A 168 8.86 -7.50 2.32
C THR A 168 9.31 -6.16 2.88
N TRP A 169 8.60 -5.62 3.88
CA TRP A 169 8.92 -4.36 4.54
C TRP A 169 10.09 -4.50 5.53
N GLU A 170 10.23 -5.63 6.22
CA GLU A 170 11.33 -5.92 7.14
C GLU A 170 12.69 -5.98 6.46
N ARG A 171 12.76 -6.48 5.22
CA ARG A 171 13.97 -6.43 4.38
C ARG A 171 14.50 -5.01 4.14
N ARG A 172 13.66 -4.00 4.35
CA ARG A 172 14.00 -2.57 4.29
C ARG A 172 13.93 -1.88 5.65
N GLN A 173 14.17 -2.64 6.72
CA GLN A 173 14.18 -2.15 8.09
C GLN A 173 12.86 -1.47 8.50
N ARG A 174 11.74 -1.88 7.89
CA ARG A 174 10.41 -1.31 8.12
C ARG A 174 10.37 0.22 7.94
N TRP A 175 11.18 0.75 7.02
CA TRP A 175 11.21 2.17 6.74
C TRP A 175 9.83 2.65 6.26
N THR A 176 9.38 3.75 6.87
CA THR A 176 8.09 4.37 6.60
C THR A 176 8.23 5.87 6.66
N LEU A 177 7.51 6.57 5.79
CA LEU A 177 7.45 8.01 5.74
C LEU A 177 6.02 8.47 5.97
N LEU A 178 5.84 9.26 7.03
CA LEU A 178 4.63 10.01 7.31
C LEU A 178 4.81 11.44 6.78
N ILE A 179 3.84 11.91 6.02
CA ILE A 179 3.74 13.28 5.54
C ILE A 179 2.37 13.82 5.97
N THR A 180 2.35 15.00 6.58
CA THR A 180 1.13 15.69 7.02
C THR A 180 1.24 17.19 6.71
N PRO A 181 0.12 17.92 6.69
CA PRO A 181 0.16 19.38 6.73
C PRO A 181 0.98 19.86 7.92
N ALA A 182 1.64 21.02 7.78
CA ALA A 182 2.28 21.68 8.90
C ALA A 182 1.22 22.04 9.97
N PRO A 183 1.53 21.94 11.27
CA PRO A 183 0.66 22.48 12.31
C PRO A 183 0.41 23.97 12.03
N SER A 184 -0.86 24.39 12.09
CA SER A 184 -1.25 25.81 12.07
C SER A 184 -0.74 26.55 13.29
#